data_AF-A0A7D3XA14-F1
#
_entry.id   AF-A0A7D3XA14-F1
#
_cell.length_a   1.000
_cell.length_b   1.000
_cell.length_c   1.000
_cell.angle_alpha   90.00
_cell.angle_beta   90.00
_cell.angle_gamma   90.00
#
_symmetry.space_group_name_H-M   'P 1'
#
loop_
_entity.id
_entity.type
_entity.pdbx_description
1 polymer ?
#
loop_
_entity_poly.entity_id
_entity_poly.type
_entity_poly.pdbx_seq_one_letter_code
_entity_poly.pdbx_strand_id
1 'polypeptide(L)'
;MTLEFSLKYGNNLGNFLTHWDERKGSLSINAPGGADAITITTVHKAKGLAYGIVIVPFADWALVPRTDTLLWGRLEAGAKPLANLPDVAVVRLNKTLTYTPLAEQDADEREKTLLDGLNTLYVAFTRPRHRLYILSKTPTEPKRTTEELPLTNAAEPAAFQSPARDVADLLAGYLRHLGRWQANTTSFVLNAGAAASSKTSREPTKAPNFPLVNLASTPWDERLKLRRHATTVFDFDEQEKLGELNRKLHYALRRLLAARDLGRTLRQLVAEGILNQQERPELETRLQAILNNVRLAPYFADNLAVETEREIVIGGHTQRVYKPDRIVFGPGASRAEQTVTMLDFKLPPPQDIHTIRLRDYGKLFRELGYEDVRGIIYYFESGEVVEV
;
A
#
# COMPACT_ATOMS: atom_id res chain seq x y z
N MET A 1 2.53 -2.77 3.31
CA MET A 1 3.95 -2.53 3.00
C MET A 1 4.74 -3.81 2.69
N THR A 2 4.97 -4.74 3.63
CA THR A 2 5.65 -6.03 3.34
C THR A 2 4.92 -6.80 2.24
N LEU A 3 3.59 -6.86 2.33
CA LEU A 3 2.73 -7.46 1.32
C LEU A 3 2.78 -6.72 -0.03
N GLU A 4 2.75 -5.38 -0.03
CA GLU A 4 2.86 -4.59 -1.27
C GLU A 4 4.22 -4.75 -1.95
N PHE A 5 5.30 -4.82 -1.17
CA PHE A 5 6.64 -5.05 -1.68
C PHE A 5 6.75 -6.44 -2.30
N SER A 6 6.27 -7.46 -1.59
CA SER A 6 6.24 -8.85 -2.07
C SER A 6 5.48 -8.99 -3.40
N LEU A 7 4.35 -8.26 -3.54
CA LEU A 7 3.54 -8.25 -4.77
C LEU A 7 4.19 -7.51 -5.95
N LYS A 8 5.06 -6.50 -5.70
CA LYS A 8 5.66 -5.67 -6.76
C LYS A 8 7.09 -6.07 -7.13
N TYR A 9 7.87 -6.55 -6.17
CA TYR A 9 9.31 -6.73 -6.28
C TYR A 9 9.77 -8.15 -5.88
N GLY A 10 8.83 -9.04 -5.57
CA GLY A 10 9.10 -10.43 -5.16
C GLY A 10 9.57 -10.57 -3.71
N ASN A 11 9.91 -11.80 -3.32
CA ASN A 11 10.19 -12.19 -1.93
C ASN A 11 11.69 -12.26 -1.60
N ASN A 12 12.49 -11.31 -2.08
CA ASN A 12 13.91 -11.22 -1.76
C ASN A 12 14.15 -10.30 -0.56
N LEU A 13 14.69 -10.85 0.53
CA LEU A 13 15.00 -10.12 1.76
C LEU A 13 15.97 -8.96 1.53
N GLY A 14 17.01 -9.16 0.72
CA GLY A 14 17.97 -8.10 0.41
C GLY A 14 17.31 -6.91 -0.27
N ASN A 15 16.49 -7.18 -1.29
CA ASN A 15 15.75 -6.14 -2.00
C ASN A 15 14.73 -5.44 -1.08
N PHE A 16 14.10 -6.19 -0.18
CA PHE A 16 13.17 -5.61 0.80
C PHE A 16 13.89 -4.66 1.76
N LEU A 17 15.08 -5.03 2.25
CA LEU A 17 15.86 -4.18 3.14
C LEU A 17 16.29 -2.88 2.45
N THR A 18 16.75 -2.95 1.20
CA THR A 18 17.08 -1.75 0.41
C THR A 18 15.85 -0.84 0.23
N HIS A 19 14.72 -1.42 -0.18
CA HIS A 19 13.48 -0.67 -0.35
C HIS A 19 12.93 -0.12 0.99
N TRP A 20 13.10 -0.85 2.09
CA TRP A 20 12.76 -0.37 3.42
C TRP A 20 13.65 0.80 3.82
N ASP A 21 14.95 0.73 3.61
CA ASP A 21 15.86 1.84 3.92
C ASP A 21 15.55 3.10 3.11
N GLU A 22 15.13 2.96 1.86
CA GLU A 22 14.68 4.07 1.02
C GLU A 22 13.35 4.69 1.51
N ARG A 23 12.41 3.88 2.00
CA ARG A 23 11.04 4.33 2.29
C ARG A 23 10.69 4.51 3.77
N LYS A 24 11.52 4.03 4.70
CA LYS A 24 11.26 4.09 6.15
C LYS A 24 10.95 5.51 6.65
N GLY A 25 11.58 6.53 6.05
CA GLY A 25 11.37 7.93 6.43
C GLY A 25 10.06 8.56 5.93
N SER A 26 9.43 8.01 4.89
CA SER A 26 8.17 8.53 4.32
C SER A 26 6.95 7.70 4.71
N LEU A 27 7.14 6.61 5.44
CA LEU A 27 6.04 5.75 5.83
C LEU A 27 5.18 6.38 6.92
N SER A 28 3.87 6.34 6.71
CA SER A 28 2.87 6.70 7.70
C SER A 28 1.93 5.54 7.93
N ILE A 29 1.62 5.27 9.20
CA ILE A 29 0.59 4.30 9.57
C ILE A 29 -0.74 5.06 9.55
N ASN A 30 -1.61 4.73 8.60
CA ASN A 30 -2.96 5.27 8.57
C ASN A 30 -3.78 4.53 9.63
N ALA A 31 -4.04 5.19 10.76
CA ALA A 31 -5.00 4.69 11.75
C ALA A 31 -6.42 4.75 11.15
N PRO A 32 -7.27 3.72 11.35
CA PRO A 32 -8.64 3.72 10.84
C PRO A 32 -9.42 4.91 11.42
N GLY A 33 -10.11 5.66 10.56
CA GLY A 33 -10.97 6.76 10.99
C GLY A 33 -12.14 6.26 11.84
N GLY A 34 -12.43 6.95 12.96
CA GLY A 34 -13.58 6.66 13.81
C GLY A 34 -13.29 6.33 15.27
N ALA A 35 -12.02 6.18 15.68
CA ALA A 35 -11.65 6.07 17.09
C ALA A 35 -11.79 7.44 17.79
N ASP A 36 -12.18 7.45 19.07
CA ASP A 36 -12.25 8.64 19.93
C ASP A 36 -10.83 9.20 20.19
N ALA A 37 -10.28 9.89 19.21
CA ALA A 37 -8.88 10.29 19.17
C ALA A 37 -8.69 11.70 18.59
N ILE A 38 -7.64 12.39 19.05
CA ILE A 38 -7.21 13.68 18.51
C ILE A 38 -6.55 13.45 17.15
N THR A 39 -7.05 14.11 16.11
CA THR A 39 -6.48 14.03 14.76
C THR A 39 -5.41 15.10 14.57
N ILE A 40 -4.15 14.67 14.34
CA ILE A 40 -3.05 15.57 13.97
C ILE A 40 -2.89 15.51 12.45
N THR A 41 -3.08 16.65 11.78
CA THR A 41 -3.00 16.76 10.32
C THR A 41 -2.40 18.10 9.90
N THR A 42 -1.94 18.20 8.66
CA THR A 42 -1.45 19.46 8.09
C THR A 42 -2.62 20.31 7.60
N VAL A 43 -2.44 21.64 7.55
CA VAL A 43 -3.46 22.58 7.04
C VAL A 43 -3.91 22.22 5.63
N HIS A 44 -2.98 21.82 4.77
CA HIS A 44 -3.24 21.36 3.40
C HIS A 44 -4.17 20.14 3.35
N LYS A 45 -3.92 19.13 4.20
CA LYS A 45 -4.77 17.93 4.29
C LYS A 45 -6.14 18.22 4.92
N ALA A 46 -6.26 19.28 5.70
CA ALA A 46 -7.52 19.70 6.31
C ALA A 46 -8.44 20.48 5.35
N LYS A 47 -7.97 20.87 4.15
CA LYS A 47 -8.77 21.61 3.17
C LYS A 47 -10.02 20.82 2.78
N GLY A 48 -11.19 21.45 2.92
CA GLY A 48 -12.49 20.80 2.66
C GLY A 48 -13.03 19.95 3.81
N LEU A 49 -12.25 19.72 4.87
CA LEU A 49 -12.70 19.08 6.10
C LEU A 49 -13.12 20.13 7.13
N ALA A 50 -14.00 19.74 8.05
CA ALA A 50 -14.45 20.58 9.16
C ALA A 50 -14.36 19.80 10.46
N TYR A 51 -13.90 20.47 11.52
CA TYR A 51 -13.69 19.87 12.83
C TYR A 51 -14.46 20.65 13.90
N GLY A 52 -14.87 19.99 15.00
CA GLY A 52 -15.55 20.68 16.10
C GLY A 52 -14.67 21.75 16.74
N ILE A 53 -13.46 21.35 17.14
CA ILE A 53 -12.45 22.20 17.77
C ILE A 53 -11.17 22.09 16.95
N VAL A 54 -10.51 23.22 16.67
CA VAL A 54 -9.22 23.27 15.97
C VAL A 54 -8.22 24.00 16.84
N ILE A 55 -7.03 23.41 16.97
CA ILE A 55 -5.88 24.02 17.63
C ILE A 55 -4.80 24.20 16.55
N VAL A 56 -4.36 25.44 16.35
CA VAL A 56 -3.23 25.78 15.47
C VAL A 56 -2.02 26.02 16.38
N PRO A 57 -1.11 25.04 16.56
CA PRO A 57 -0.09 25.10 17.60
C PRO A 57 1.09 26.03 17.29
N PHE A 58 1.35 26.31 16.02
CA PHE A 58 2.50 27.09 15.55
C PHE A 58 2.04 28.06 14.45
N ALA A 59 1.22 29.04 14.82
CA ALA A 59 0.73 30.09 13.93
C ALA A 59 1.78 31.19 13.72
N ASP A 60 2.98 30.81 13.27
CA ASP A 60 4.16 31.66 13.16
C ASP A 60 4.96 31.44 11.86
N TRP A 61 4.31 30.91 10.83
CA TRP A 61 4.92 30.74 9.52
C TRP A 61 5.20 32.09 8.83
N ALA A 62 6.24 32.11 8.01
CA ALA A 62 6.69 33.30 7.31
C ALA A 62 5.69 33.75 6.24
N LEU A 63 5.51 35.06 6.13
CA LEU A 63 4.75 35.75 5.08
C LEU A 63 5.67 36.41 4.05
N VAL A 64 6.97 36.33 4.28
CA VAL A 64 8.01 36.81 3.35
C VAL A 64 8.91 35.65 2.94
N PRO A 65 9.49 35.68 1.72
CA PRO A 65 10.42 34.65 1.27
C PRO A 65 11.59 34.49 2.25
N ARG A 66 12.08 33.26 2.40
CA ARG A 66 13.27 33.00 3.21
C ARG A 66 14.50 33.55 2.50
N THR A 67 15.55 33.85 3.27
CA THR A 67 16.81 34.40 2.75
C THR A 67 17.56 33.44 1.81
N ASP A 68 17.26 32.15 1.87
CA ASP A 68 17.82 31.10 1.03
C ASP A 68 16.94 30.74 -0.18
N THR A 69 15.76 31.37 -0.31
CA THR A 69 14.87 31.13 -1.44
C THR A 69 15.51 31.58 -2.75
N LEU A 70 15.50 30.69 -3.74
CA LEU A 70 16.05 30.91 -5.07
C LEU A 70 14.95 31.36 -6.03
N LEU A 71 15.20 32.47 -6.72
CA LEU A 71 14.38 32.96 -7.81
C LEU A 71 14.98 32.50 -9.14
N TRP A 72 14.15 31.87 -9.97
CA TRP A 72 14.47 31.55 -11.36
C TRP A 72 14.12 32.75 -12.24
N GLY A 73 15.03 33.73 -12.28
CA GLY A 73 14.83 34.99 -12.97
C GLY A 73 15.01 34.85 -14.48
N ARG A 74 14.05 35.35 -15.25
CA ARG A 74 14.17 35.49 -16.70
C ARG A 74 14.69 36.88 -17.06
N LEU A 75 15.71 36.94 -17.91
CA LEU A 75 16.32 38.18 -18.37
C LEU A 75 16.05 38.34 -19.86
N GLU A 76 15.25 39.34 -20.21
CA GLU A 76 15.04 39.74 -21.60
C GLU A 76 16.37 40.16 -22.24
N ALA A 77 16.53 39.93 -23.55
CA ALA A 77 17.80 40.13 -24.25
C ALA A 77 18.42 41.53 -24.07
N GLY A 78 17.59 42.58 -23.99
CA GLY A 78 18.03 43.96 -23.75
C GLY A 78 18.33 44.32 -22.29
N ALA A 79 17.95 43.45 -21.35
CA ALA A 79 18.13 43.64 -19.91
C ALA A 79 19.29 42.79 -19.35
N LYS A 80 19.99 42.03 -20.21
CA LYS A 80 21.12 41.20 -19.78
C LYS A 80 22.34 42.06 -19.47
N PRO A 81 22.92 41.95 -18.25
CA PRO A 81 24.13 42.68 -17.90
C PRO A 81 25.37 42.19 -18.69
N LEU A 82 25.32 40.97 -19.23
CA LEU A 82 26.36 40.38 -20.08
C LEU A 82 25.72 39.78 -21.33
N ALA A 83 26.29 40.06 -22.51
CA ALA A 83 25.76 39.59 -23.80
C ALA A 83 25.63 38.06 -23.90
N ASN A 84 26.53 37.32 -23.22
CA ASN A 84 26.57 35.86 -23.25
C ASN A 84 25.82 35.20 -22.08
N LEU A 85 25.06 35.96 -21.28
CA LEU A 85 24.31 35.39 -20.17
C LEU A 85 23.12 34.57 -20.71
N PRO A 86 22.83 33.37 -20.17
CA PRO A 86 21.60 32.65 -20.48
C PRO A 86 20.36 33.48 -20.14
N ASP A 87 19.25 33.22 -20.84
CA ASP A 87 17.96 33.90 -20.62
C ASP A 87 17.37 33.63 -19.24
N VAL A 88 17.85 32.58 -18.55
CA VAL A 88 17.42 32.20 -17.21
C VAL A 88 18.63 32.21 -16.28
N ALA A 89 18.50 32.90 -15.16
CA ALA A 89 19.50 32.95 -14.10
C ALA A 89 18.87 32.57 -12.76
N VAL A 90 19.59 31.78 -11.98
CA VAL A 90 19.19 31.42 -10.61
C VAL A 90 19.86 32.40 -9.66
N VAL A 91 19.05 33.21 -8.98
CA VAL A 91 19.53 34.21 -8.02
C VAL A 91 18.88 34.01 -6.66
N ARG A 92 19.57 34.39 -5.59
CA ARG A 92 19.00 34.39 -4.24
C ARG A 92 18.14 35.63 -4.05
N LEU A 93 16.94 35.46 -3.49
CA LEU A 93 16.07 36.59 -3.14
C LEU A 93 16.73 37.45 -2.06
N ASN A 94 17.08 38.68 -2.42
CA ASN A 94 17.69 39.64 -1.52
C ASN A 94 17.20 41.05 -1.85
N LYS A 95 17.45 42.02 -0.95
CA LYS A 95 17.04 43.42 -1.17
C LYS A 95 17.74 44.09 -2.36
N THR A 96 18.85 43.53 -2.84
CA THR A 96 19.58 44.11 -3.98
C THR A 96 18.90 43.81 -5.33
N LEU A 97 18.07 42.77 -5.41
CA LEU A 97 17.31 42.44 -6.62
C LEU A 97 16.34 43.55 -7.04
N THR A 98 15.86 44.35 -6.10
CA THR A 98 15.00 45.52 -6.37
C THR A 98 15.67 46.56 -7.26
N TYR A 99 17.01 46.59 -7.33
CA TYR A 99 17.78 47.49 -8.19
C TYR A 99 18.22 46.82 -9.52
N THR A 100 17.74 45.61 -9.80
CA THR A 100 18.10 44.84 -10.99
C THR A 100 16.91 44.71 -11.94
N PRO A 101 17.12 44.28 -13.19
CA PRO A 101 16.02 43.97 -14.11
C PRO A 101 15.07 42.86 -13.63
N LEU A 102 15.41 42.14 -12.54
CA LEU A 102 14.56 41.12 -11.92
C LEU A 102 13.64 41.69 -10.82
N ALA A 103 13.59 43.01 -10.63
CA ALA A 103 12.82 43.64 -9.56
C ALA A 103 11.32 43.29 -9.59
N GLU A 104 10.70 43.27 -10.77
CA GLU A 104 9.30 42.87 -10.92
C GLU A 104 9.08 41.40 -10.55
N GLN A 105 9.99 40.51 -10.97
CA GLN A 105 9.92 39.08 -10.64
C GLN A 105 10.16 38.81 -9.14
N ASP A 106 11.02 39.58 -8.47
CA ASP A 106 11.19 39.53 -7.00
C ASP A 106 9.93 40.02 -6.28
N ALA A 107 9.29 41.10 -6.77
CA ALA A 107 8.04 41.61 -6.21
C ALA A 107 6.90 40.57 -6.34
N ASP A 108 6.73 39.98 -7.51
CA ASP A 108 5.76 38.92 -7.76
C ASP A 108 5.96 37.71 -6.84
N GLU A 109 7.22 37.29 -6.62
CA GLU A 109 7.53 36.14 -5.76
C GLU A 109 7.24 36.43 -4.28
N ARG A 110 7.52 37.67 -3.83
CA ARG A 110 7.16 38.14 -2.49
C ARG A 110 5.64 38.17 -2.31
N GLU A 111 4.90 38.68 -3.29
CA GLU A 111 3.45 38.72 -3.26
C GLU A 111 2.85 37.31 -3.22
N LYS A 112 3.33 36.39 -4.07
CA LYS A 112 2.90 34.98 -4.06
C LYS A 112 3.15 34.31 -2.73
N THR A 113 4.30 34.54 -2.12
CA THR A 113 4.64 34.00 -0.79
C THR A 113 3.69 34.55 0.28
N LEU A 114 3.38 35.84 0.24
CA LEU A 114 2.40 36.45 1.14
C LEU A 114 1.01 35.83 0.96
N LEU A 115 0.55 35.71 -0.28
CA LEU A 115 -0.75 35.12 -0.60
C LEU A 115 -0.86 33.66 -0.15
N ASP A 116 0.19 32.85 -0.34
CA ASP A 116 0.21 31.47 0.14
C ASP A 116 0.16 31.38 1.67
N GLY A 117 0.90 32.25 2.35
CA GLY A 117 0.86 32.38 3.81
C GLY A 117 -0.53 32.78 4.32
N LEU A 118 -1.21 33.72 3.65
CA LEU A 118 -2.58 34.14 3.98
C LEU A 118 -3.61 33.06 3.64
N ASN A 119 -3.46 32.35 2.53
CA ASN A 119 -4.34 31.24 2.15
C ASN A 119 -4.24 30.10 3.17
N THR A 120 -3.03 29.78 3.62
CA THR A 120 -2.81 28.81 4.69
C THR A 120 -3.50 29.25 5.99
N LEU A 121 -3.39 30.52 6.36
CA LEU A 121 -4.07 31.09 7.53
C LEU A 121 -5.59 30.98 7.41
N TYR A 122 -6.12 31.40 6.26
CA TYR A 122 -7.53 31.37 5.96
C TYR A 122 -8.10 29.95 6.04
N VAL A 123 -7.41 28.98 5.43
CA VAL A 123 -7.83 27.58 5.51
C VAL A 123 -7.83 27.13 6.96
N ALA A 124 -6.75 27.35 7.73
CA ALA A 124 -6.66 26.93 9.13
C ALA A 124 -7.78 27.54 10.00
N PHE A 125 -8.06 28.84 9.83
CA PHE A 125 -9.01 29.57 10.68
C PHE A 125 -10.47 29.28 10.33
N THR A 126 -10.74 28.74 9.14
CA THR A 126 -12.09 28.36 8.70
C THR A 126 -12.40 26.87 8.87
N ARG A 127 -11.47 26.07 9.43
CA ARG A 127 -11.71 24.65 9.75
C ARG A 127 -12.62 24.41 10.98
N PRO A 128 -12.59 25.20 12.07
CA PRO A 128 -13.37 24.91 13.28
C PRO A 128 -14.85 25.27 13.14
N ARG A 129 -15.71 24.42 13.69
CA ARG A 129 -17.17 24.67 13.82
C ARG A 129 -17.55 25.35 15.13
N HIS A 130 -16.84 25.06 16.22
CA HIS A 130 -17.19 25.52 17.56
C HIS A 130 -16.11 26.39 18.20
N ARG A 131 -14.84 25.95 18.17
CA ARG A 131 -13.74 26.67 18.83
C ARG A 131 -12.45 26.62 18.04
N LEU A 132 -11.74 27.76 18.03
CA LEU A 132 -10.42 27.93 17.46
C LEU A 132 -9.45 28.34 18.57
N TYR A 133 -8.37 27.60 18.73
CA TYR A 133 -7.24 27.98 19.57
C TYR A 133 -6.04 28.25 18.68
N ILE A 134 -5.38 29.40 18.88
CA ILE A 134 -4.22 29.83 18.10
C ILE A 134 -3.07 30.00 19.07
N LEU A 135 -2.00 29.24 18.85
CA LEU A 135 -0.75 29.35 19.59
C LEU A 135 0.32 29.87 18.62
N SER A 136 1.00 30.94 19.02
CA SER A 136 2.08 31.54 18.24
C SER A 136 3.25 31.88 19.15
N LYS A 137 4.44 32.06 18.58
CA LYS A 137 5.56 32.65 19.30
C LYS A 137 5.26 34.11 19.66
N THR A 138 6.01 34.65 20.63
CA THR A 138 5.99 36.08 20.94
C THR A 138 6.50 36.87 19.72
N PRO A 139 5.75 37.89 19.25
CA PRO A 139 6.20 38.72 18.13
C PRO A 139 7.50 39.42 18.49
N THR A 140 8.38 39.57 17.51
CA THR A 140 9.65 40.28 17.73
C THR A 140 9.38 41.77 17.63
N GLU A 141 9.42 42.49 18.76
CA GLU A 141 9.33 43.95 18.75
C GLU A 141 10.45 44.53 17.85
N PRO A 142 10.14 45.41 16.90
CA PRO A 142 11.18 46.09 16.15
C PRO A 142 12.03 46.88 17.13
N LYS A 143 13.32 46.56 17.23
CA LYS A 143 14.27 47.40 17.94
C LYS A 143 14.20 48.79 17.29
N ARG A 144 13.68 49.78 18.00
CA ARG A 144 13.90 51.20 17.69
C ARG A 144 15.43 51.37 17.61
N THR A 145 15.96 51.50 16.42
CA THR A 145 17.30 52.04 16.23
C THR A 145 17.23 53.49 16.71
N THR A 146 17.78 53.71 17.89
CA THR A 146 18.20 55.02 18.39
C THR A 146 19.00 55.71 17.28
N GLU A 147 18.83 57.03 17.12
CA GLU A 147 19.65 57.96 16.33
C GLU A 147 19.10 58.54 15.01
N GLU A 148 17.79 58.58 14.78
CA GLU A 148 17.23 59.60 13.86
C GLU A 148 16.16 60.44 14.56
N LEU A 149 16.46 61.73 14.73
CA LEU A 149 15.59 62.74 15.31
C LEU A 149 14.29 62.83 14.48
N PRO A 150 13.10 62.67 15.10
CA PRO A 150 11.85 62.84 14.37
C PRO A 150 11.58 64.33 14.15
N LEU A 151 11.90 64.82 12.95
CA LEU A 151 11.33 66.07 12.42
C LEU A 151 9.88 65.78 12.00
N THR A 152 8.98 65.59 12.97
CA THR A 152 7.52 65.79 12.86
C THR A 152 6.84 65.37 14.17
N ASN A 153 6.23 66.32 14.87
CA ASN A 153 5.42 66.10 16.08
C ASN A 153 4.01 65.58 15.72
N ALA A 154 3.92 64.51 14.93
CA ALA A 154 2.69 63.77 14.75
C ALA A 154 2.94 62.35 15.26
N ALA A 155 2.38 62.04 16.42
CA ALA A 155 2.29 60.67 16.91
C ALA A 155 1.30 59.90 16.03
N GLU A 156 1.73 59.52 14.83
CA GLU A 156 0.99 58.52 14.07
C GLU A 156 1.14 57.17 14.80
N PRO A 157 0.03 56.45 15.03
CA PRO A 157 0.08 55.17 15.71
C PRO A 157 0.98 54.21 14.92
N ALA A 158 1.84 53.48 15.64
CA ALA A 158 2.83 52.53 15.14
C ALA A 158 2.26 51.32 14.34
N ALA A 159 1.03 51.41 13.85
CA ALA A 159 0.37 50.40 13.03
C ALA A 159 0.86 50.38 11.56
N PHE A 160 1.60 51.40 11.11
CA PHE A 160 2.12 51.51 9.73
C PHE A 160 3.59 51.12 9.57
N GLN A 161 4.21 50.49 10.58
CA GLN A 161 5.63 50.14 10.53
C GLN A 161 5.86 48.73 10.00
N SER A 162 6.19 48.64 8.71
CA SER A 162 6.63 47.44 7.97
C SER A 162 5.57 46.34 7.75
N PRO A 163 5.57 45.68 6.58
CA PRO A 163 4.72 44.51 6.35
C PRO A 163 5.08 43.40 7.35
N ALA A 164 4.07 42.70 7.86
CA ALA A 164 4.25 41.59 8.80
C ALA A 164 5.15 40.51 8.19
N ARG A 165 6.18 40.09 8.92
CA ARG A 165 7.17 39.12 8.43
C ARG A 165 6.65 37.70 8.54
N ASP A 166 5.82 37.45 9.54
CA ASP A 166 5.18 36.18 9.81
C ASP A 166 3.77 36.38 10.36
N VAL A 167 3.05 35.27 10.56
CA VAL A 167 1.69 35.30 11.10
C VAL A 167 1.64 35.78 12.55
N ALA A 168 2.69 35.56 13.35
CA ALA A 168 2.71 36.04 14.73
C ALA A 168 2.72 37.58 14.79
N ASP A 169 3.52 38.22 13.95
CA ASP A 169 3.53 39.68 13.78
C ASP A 169 2.17 40.20 13.30
N LEU A 170 1.52 39.49 12.36
CA LEU A 170 0.19 39.85 11.85
C LEU A 170 -0.88 39.77 12.96
N LEU A 171 -0.89 38.72 13.77
CA LEU A 171 -1.82 38.55 14.89
C LEU A 171 -1.59 39.62 15.97
N ALA A 172 -0.33 39.94 16.26
CA ALA A 172 0.01 41.02 17.19
C ALA A 172 -0.44 42.38 16.66
N GLY A 173 -0.24 42.66 15.36
CA GLY A 173 -0.75 43.84 14.68
C GLY A 173 -2.28 43.97 14.79
N TYR A 174 -3.00 42.86 14.59
CA TYR A 174 -4.45 42.80 14.76
C TYR A 174 -4.88 43.10 16.21
N LEU A 175 -4.22 42.53 17.21
CA LEU A 175 -4.49 42.82 18.62
C LEU A 175 -4.21 44.28 19.00
N ARG A 176 -3.13 44.87 18.46
CA ARG A 176 -2.80 46.29 18.65
C ARG A 176 -3.86 47.19 18.01
N HIS A 177 -4.32 46.87 16.79
CA HIS A 177 -5.40 47.60 16.13
C HIS A 177 -6.70 47.56 16.93
N LEU A 178 -7.01 46.43 17.57
CA LEU A 178 -8.16 46.30 18.47
C LEU A 178 -7.97 46.96 19.85
N GLY A 179 -6.78 47.52 20.15
CA GLY A 179 -6.45 48.08 21.46
C GLY A 179 -6.39 47.05 22.60
N ARG A 180 -6.23 45.76 22.27
CA ARG A 180 -6.23 44.64 23.23
C ARG A 180 -4.83 44.10 23.54
N TRP A 181 -3.81 44.58 22.85
CA TRP A 181 -2.43 44.14 23.06
C TRP A 181 -1.90 44.54 24.44
N GLN A 182 -1.33 43.58 25.15
CA GLN A 182 -0.71 43.79 26.47
C GLN A 182 0.59 42.98 26.53
N ALA A 183 1.72 43.65 26.79
CA ALA A 183 3.04 43.03 26.72
C ALA A 183 3.24 41.86 27.71
N ASN A 184 2.56 41.88 28.86
CA ASN A 184 2.71 40.88 29.93
C ASN A 184 1.65 39.76 29.85
N THR A 185 0.80 39.78 28.82
CA THR A 185 -0.33 38.85 28.70
C THR A 185 -0.01 37.80 27.63
N THR A 186 -0.11 36.52 28.01
CA THR A 186 0.20 35.38 27.14
C THR A 186 -1.01 34.77 26.45
N SER A 187 -2.22 35.18 26.84
CA SER A 187 -3.47 34.65 26.28
C SER A 187 -4.50 35.75 26.08
N PHE A 188 -5.11 35.78 24.89
CA PHE A 188 -6.11 36.77 24.53
C PHE A 188 -7.37 36.06 24.05
N VAL A 189 -8.52 36.48 24.55
CA VAL A 189 -9.83 35.98 24.09
C VAL A 189 -10.40 36.98 23.10
N LEU A 190 -10.39 36.62 21.81
CA LEU A 190 -10.96 37.47 20.75
C LEU A 190 -12.49 37.48 20.83
N ASN A 191 -13.08 36.30 21.04
CA ASN A 191 -14.51 36.09 21.21
C ASN A 191 -14.71 34.95 22.22
N ALA A 192 -15.49 35.20 23.29
CA ALA A 192 -15.80 34.19 24.30
C ALA A 192 -16.73 33.08 23.77
N GLY A 193 -17.37 33.32 22.61
CA GLY A 193 -18.41 32.47 22.05
C GLY A 193 -19.71 32.59 22.83
N ALA A 194 -20.79 32.06 22.26
CA ALA A 194 -21.99 31.78 23.04
C ALA A 194 -21.75 30.50 23.86
N ALA A 195 -22.15 30.49 25.12
CA ALA A 195 -22.20 29.25 25.89
C ALA A 195 -23.11 28.28 25.13
N ALA A 196 -22.54 27.21 24.59
CA ALA A 196 -23.36 26.12 24.10
C ALA A 196 -24.17 25.63 25.31
N SER A 197 -25.50 25.81 25.27
CA SER A 197 -26.37 25.14 26.21
C SER A 197 -26.00 23.66 26.13
N SER A 198 -25.47 23.13 27.23
CA SER A 198 -25.24 21.70 27.39
C SER A 198 -26.60 21.02 27.41
N LYS A 199 -27.19 20.83 26.23
CA LYS A 199 -28.17 19.79 25.98
C LYS A 199 -27.42 18.65 25.31
N THR A 200 -26.50 18.05 26.08
CA THR A 200 -25.94 16.76 25.73
C THR A 200 -25.90 15.91 26.99
N SER A 201 -27.08 15.48 27.44
CA SER A 201 -27.21 14.05 27.74
C SER A 201 -26.84 13.34 26.44
N ARG A 202 -25.64 12.78 26.37
CA ARG A 202 -25.31 11.80 25.34
C ARG A 202 -26.13 10.55 25.70
N GLU A 203 -27.43 10.56 25.42
CA GLU A 203 -28.05 9.30 25.08
C GLU A 203 -27.39 8.87 23.76
N PRO A 204 -26.87 7.63 23.68
CA PRO A 204 -26.41 7.13 22.40
C PRO A 204 -27.60 7.24 21.45
N THR A 205 -27.46 8.04 20.39
CA THR A 205 -28.39 8.01 19.28
C THR A 205 -28.44 6.57 18.80
N LYS A 206 -29.46 5.84 19.24
CA LYS A 206 -29.91 4.62 18.56
C LYS A 206 -30.34 5.12 17.19
N ALA A 207 -29.40 5.10 16.24
CA ALA A 207 -29.79 4.98 14.85
C ALA A 207 -30.85 3.87 14.80
N PRO A 208 -31.91 4.00 13.99
CA PRO A 208 -32.76 2.84 13.73
C PRO A 208 -31.85 1.78 13.11
N ASN A 209 -31.34 0.88 13.95
CA ASN A 209 -30.72 -0.34 13.50
C ASN A 209 -31.86 -1.08 12.84
N PHE A 210 -31.89 -1.06 11.52
CA PHE A 210 -32.69 -1.98 10.75
C PHE A 210 -31.95 -3.31 10.83
N PRO A 211 -32.38 -4.30 11.63
CA PRO A 211 -31.75 -5.59 11.60
C PRO A 211 -31.96 -6.16 10.20
N LEU A 212 -30.87 -6.34 9.47
CA LEU A 212 -30.88 -7.05 8.21
C LEU A 212 -31.09 -8.54 8.53
N VAL A 213 -32.34 -8.93 8.79
CA VAL A 213 -32.74 -10.30 9.11
C VAL A 213 -32.46 -11.29 7.96
N ASN A 214 -32.22 -10.76 6.76
CA ASN A 214 -32.03 -11.55 5.53
C ASN A 214 -30.62 -11.41 4.95
N LEU A 215 -29.69 -10.77 5.65
CA LEU A 215 -28.29 -10.71 5.26
C LEU A 215 -27.48 -11.60 6.19
N ALA A 216 -27.42 -12.89 5.88
CA ALA A 216 -26.43 -13.77 6.49
C ALA A 216 -25.05 -13.38 5.95
N SER A 217 -24.42 -12.36 6.55
CA SER A 217 -23.00 -12.13 6.35
C SER A 217 -22.24 -13.20 7.15
N THR A 218 -21.96 -14.33 6.51
CA THR A 218 -20.88 -15.20 6.98
C THR A 218 -19.62 -14.36 7.12
N PRO A 219 -18.90 -14.43 8.25
CA PRO A 219 -17.61 -13.79 8.42
C PRO A 219 -16.74 -13.99 7.18
N TRP A 220 -16.11 -12.92 6.68
CA TRP A 220 -15.39 -12.98 5.42
C TRP A 220 -14.23 -13.98 5.49
N ASP A 221 -13.67 -14.23 6.67
CA ASP A 221 -12.67 -15.25 6.98
C ASP A 221 -13.18 -16.69 6.82
N GLU A 222 -14.50 -16.92 6.92
CA GLU A 222 -15.10 -18.23 6.66
C GLU A 222 -15.28 -18.51 5.15
N ARG A 223 -15.50 -17.47 4.33
CA ARG A 223 -15.70 -17.60 2.87
C ARG A 223 -14.47 -17.28 2.03
N LEU A 224 -13.64 -16.36 2.47
CA LEU A 224 -12.42 -15.91 1.79
C LEU A 224 -11.24 -16.76 2.28
N LYS A 225 -11.30 -18.06 1.99
CA LYS A 225 -10.07 -18.85 1.94
C LYS A 225 -9.32 -18.43 0.69
N LEU A 226 -8.41 -17.46 0.83
CA LEU A 226 -7.40 -17.19 -0.18
C LEU A 226 -6.73 -18.52 -0.50
N ARG A 227 -7.00 -19.08 -1.68
CA ARG A 227 -6.24 -20.20 -2.21
C ARG A 227 -4.88 -19.63 -2.59
N ARG A 228 -4.02 -19.53 -1.57
CA ARG A 228 -2.62 -19.21 -1.73
C ARG A 228 -2.04 -20.34 -2.58
N HIS A 229 -1.86 -20.10 -3.88
CA HIS A 229 -1.00 -20.97 -4.71
C HIS A 229 0.42 -21.07 -4.12
N ALA A 230 0.78 -20.16 -3.20
CA ALA A 230 1.96 -20.27 -2.38
C ALA A 230 1.92 -21.43 -1.36
N THR A 231 0.78 -21.87 -0.81
CA THR A 231 0.83 -22.92 0.23
C THR A 231 1.14 -24.31 -0.34
N THR A 232 0.77 -24.59 -1.60
CA THR A 232 1.24 -25.81 -2.28
C THR A 232 2.69 -25.74 -2.75
N VAL A 233 3.28 -24.54 -2.81
CA VAL A 233 4.70 -24.31 -3.14
C VAL A 233 5.53 -24.01 -1.87
N PHE A 234 4.91 -23.78 -0.72
CA PHE A 234 5.57 -23.32 0.51
C PHE A 234 4.81 -23.85 1.73
N ASP A 235 4.58 -25.16 1.80
CA ASP A 235 4.37 -25.82 3.08
C ASP A 235 5.75 -25.86 3.76
N PHE A 236 5.90 -25.13 4.86
CA PHE A 236 7.19 -24.85 5.51
C PHE A 236 7.65 -25.97 6.44
N ASP A 237 6.85 -27.02 6.60
CA ASP A 237 7.17 -28.18 7.42
C ASP A 237 7.37 -29.41 6.54
N GLU A 238 8.59 -29.58 6.01
CA GLU A 238 9.37 -30.85 5.95
C GLU A 238 10.58 -30.75 4.97
N GLN A 239 11.79 -30.82 5.55
CA GLN A 239 13.10 -31.23 5.00
C GLN A 239 13.90 -30.35 3.99
N GLU A 240 14.57 -29.40 4.63
CA GLU A 240 15.80 -28.61 4.43
C GLU A 240 16.92 -28.92 3.39
N LYS A 241 16.77 -29.70 2.31
CA LYS A 241 17.73 -29.59 1.16
C LYS A 241 17.34 -30.30 -0.13
N LEU A 242 16.61 -31.42 -0.07
CA LEU A 242 16.11 -32.14 -1.25
C LEU A 242 14.71 -31.67 -1.71
N GLY A 243 14.02 -30.93 -0.85
CA GLY A 243 12.61 -30.55 -1.03
C GLY A 243 12.34 -29.52 -2.12
N GLU A 244 13.24 -28.57 -2.40
CA GLU A 244 12.89 -27.46 -3.32
C GLU A 244 12.73 -27.90 -4.77
N LEU A 245 13.64 -28.74 -5.28
CA LEU A 245 13.58 -29.21 -6.66
C LEU A 245 12.45 -30.23 -6.85
N ASN A 246 12.28 -31.17 -5.90
CA ASN A 246 11.19 -32.15 -5.96
C ASN A 246 9.82 -31.47 -5.81
N ARG A 247 9.70 -30.40 -5.04
CA ARG A 247 8.51 -29.56 -4.98
C ARG A 247 8.23 -28.85 -6.29
N LYS A 248 9.26 -28.33 -6.97
CA LYS A 248 9.14 -27.77 -8.32
C LYS A 248 8.72 -28.83 -9.33
N LEU A 249 9.20 -30.08 -9.21
CA LEU A 249 8.77 -31.21 -10.05
C LEU A 249 7.31 -31.54 -9.84
N HIS A 250 6.91 -31.72 -8.58
CA HIS A 250 5.53 -31.98 -8.18
C HIS A 250 4.58 -30.92 -8.72
N TYR A 251 4.96 -29.66 -8.54
CA TYR A 251 4.19 -28.53 -9.01
C TYR A 251 4.11 -28.44 -10.54
N ALA A 252 5.21 -28.75 -11.25
CA ALA A 252 5.22 -28.80 -12.71
C ALA A 252 4.29 -29.90 -13.24
N LEU A 253 4.31 -31.09 -12.64
CA LEU A 253 3.46 -32.22 -13.04
C LEU A 253 1.96 -31.93 -12.87
N ARG A 254 1.59 -31.15 -11.85
CA ARG A 254 0.20 -30.71 -11.63
C ARG A 254 -0.34 -29.75 -12.70
N ARG A 255 0.55 -29.05 -13.40
CA ARG A 255 0.20 -28.13 -14.50
C ARG A 255 0.38 -28.73 -15.88
N LEU A 256 1.13 -29.82 -15.98
CA LEU A 256 1.43 -30.49 -17.23
C LEU A 256 0.26 -31.37 -17.66
N LEU A 257 -0.52 -30.94 -18.65
CA LEU A 257 -1.65 -31.71 -19.17
C LEU A 257 -1.20 -32.85 -20.10
N ALA A 258 -0.28 -32.60 -21.03
CA ALA A 258 0.28 -33.61 -21.92
C ALA A 258 1.81 -33.47 -22.04
N ALA A 259 2.49 -34.54 -22.45
CA ALA A 259 3.94 -34.54 -22.61
C ALA A 259 4.43 -33.46 -23.60
N ARG A 260 3.66 -33.18 -24.65
CA ARG A 260 3.96 -32.10 -25.63
C ARG A 260 3.99 -30.70 -25.01
N ASP A 261 3.29 -30.49 -23.89
CA ASP A 261 3.16 -29.18 -23.24
C ASP A 261 4.34 -28.87 -22.31
N LEU A 262 5.33 -29.77 -22.19
CA LEU A 262 6.46 -29.63 -21.27
C LEU A 262 7.20 -28.29 -21.47
N GLY A 263 7.59 -27.99 -22.71
CA GLY A 263 8.34 -26.76 -23.00
C GLY A 263 7.53 -25.49 -22.72
N ARG A 264 6.21 -25.52 -22.97
CA ARG A 264 5.31 -24.40 -22.63
C ARG A 264 5.18 -24.23 -21.12
N THR A 265 4.99 -25.34 -20.40
CA THR A 265 4.85 -25.37 -18.93
C THR A 265 6.10 -24.82 -18.26
N LEU A 266 7.30 -25.23 -18.69
CA LEU A 266 8.56 -24.73 -18.15
C LEU A 266 8.74 -23.22 -18.39
N ARG A 267 8.41 -22.72 -19.59
CA ARG A 267 8.45 -21.26 -19.86
C ARG A 267 7.50 -20.49 -18.96
N GLN A 268 6.30 -21.02 -18.73
CA GLN A 268 5.34 -20.42 -17.82
C GLN A 268 5.86 -20.39 -16.38
N LEU A 269 6.46 -21.49 -15.89
CA LEU A 269 7.04 -21.53 -14.54
C LEU A 269 8.19 -20.54 -14.35
N VAL A 270 9.00 -20.29 -15.40
CA VAL A 270 10.05 -19.25 -15.38
C VAL A 270 9.43 -17.86 -15.36
N ALA A 271 8.43 -17.60 -16.21
CA ALA A 271 7.74 -16.31 -16.26
C ALA A 271 7.01 -15.96 -14.95
N GLU A 272 6.51 -16.97 -14.24
CA GLU A 272 5.88 -16.83 -12.92
C GLU A 272 6.90 -16.74 -11.76
N GLY A 273 8.20 -16.87 -12.04
CA GLY A 273 9.26 -16.80 -11.04
C GLY A 273 9.37 -18.03 -10.13
N ILE A 274 8.70 -19.14 -10.48
CA ILE A 274 8.70 -20.40 -9.72
C ILE A 274 9.96 -21.22 -10.01
N LEU A 275 10.47 -21.09 -11.22
CA LEU A 275 11.69 -21.74 -11.69
C LEU A 275 12.70 -20.67 -12.13
N ASN A 276 13.94 -20.73 -11.65
CA ASN A 276 14.97 -19.83 -12.15
C ASN A 276 15.54 -20.37 -13.49
N GLN A 277 16.22 -19.51 -14.25
CA GLN A 277 16.73 -19.89 -15.57
C GLN A 277 17.88 -20.90 -15.51
N GLN A 278 18.58 -21.00 -14.37
CA GLN A 278 19.71 -21.91 -14.15
C GLN A 278 19.27 -23.34 -13.82
N GLU A 279 18.15 -23.51 -13.10
CA GLU A 279 17.56 -24.79 -12.67
C GLU A 279 16.73 -25.44 -13.77
N ARG A 280 16.26 -24.67 -14.75
CA ARG A 280 15.37 -25.16 -15.80
C ARG A 280 15.89 -26.41 -16.51
N PRO A 281 17.16 -26.51 -16.93
CA PRO A 281 17.66 -27.70 -17.62
C PRO A 281 17.59 -28.97 -16.76
N GLU A 282 17.86 -28.84 -15.46
CA GLU A 282 17.79 -29.98 -14.53
C GLU A 282 16.34 -30.44 -14.34
N LEU A 283 15.41 -29.51 -14.13
CA LEU A 283 13.99 -29.83 -13.97
C LEU A 283 13.41 -30.46 -15.24
N GLU A 284 13.79 -29.93 -16.40
CA GLU A 284 13.36 -30.44 -17.72
C GLU A 284 13.81 -31.90 -17.92
N THR A 285 15.06 -32.22 -17.59
CA THR A 285 15.61 -33.58 -17.69
C THR A 285 14.85 -34.56 -16.81
N ARG A 286 14.57 -34.19 -15.55
CA ARG A 286 13.82 -35.04 -14.61
C ARG A 286 12.37 -35.24 -15.03
N LEU A 287 11.69 -34.19 -15.51
CA LEU A 287 10.33 -34.31 -16.04
C LEU A 287 10.28 -35.21 -17.27
N GLN A 288 11.24 -35.09 -18.20
CA GLN A 288 11.33 -35.99 -19.35
C GLN A 288 11.51 -37.46 -18.93
N ALA A 289 12.32 -37.73 -17.89
CA ALA A 289 12.49 -39.08 -17.37
C ALA A 289 11.17 -39.66 -16.82
N ILE A 290 10.36 -38.85 -16.12
CA ILE A 290 9.03 -39.25 -15.61
C ILE A 290 8.06 -39.50 -16.77
N LEU A 291 8.04 -38.61 -17.76
CA LEU A 291 7.15 -38.70 -18.92
C LEU A 291 7.48 -39.88 -19.85
N ASN A 292 8.75 -40.29 -19.89
CA ASN A 292 9.21 -41.43 -20.67
C ASN A 292 9.17 -42.75 -19.89
N ASN A 293 8.75 -42.74 -18.62
CA ASN A 293 8.61 -43.96 -17.84
C ASN A 293 7.46 -44.81 -18.42
N VAL A 294 7.74 -46.06 -18.77
CA VAL A 294 6.77 -46.99 -19.41
C VAL A 294 5.45 -47.10 -18.65
N ARG A 295 5.49 -47.02 -17.31
CA ARG A 295 4.28 -47.12 -16.47
C ARG A 295 3.51 -45.80 -16.35
N LEU A 296 4.13 -44.65 -16.62
CA LEU A 296 3.50 -43.33 -16.47
C LEU A 296 3.17 -42.66 -17.81
N ALA A 297 3.95 -42.94 -18.86
CA ALA A 297 3.81 -42.36 -20.19
C ALA A 297 2.37 -42.41 -20.75
N PRO A 298 1.61 -43.52 -20.59
CA PRO A 298 0.23 -43.58 -21.08
C PRO A 298 -0.69 -42.52 -20.48
N TYR A 299 -0.41 -42.04 -19.26
CA TYR A 299 -1.24 -41.07 -18.55
C TYR A 299 -0.90 -39.62 -18.91
N PHE A 300 0.12 -39.38 -19.72
CA PHE A 300 0.53 -38.07 -20.25
C PHE A 300 0.45 -37.99 -21.78
N ALA A 301 -0.22 -38.96 -22.40
CA ALA A 301 -0.47 -38.97 -23.83
C ALA A 301 -1.38 -37.80 -24.26
N ASP A 302 -1.35 -37.51 -25.56
CA ASP A 302 -2.16 -36.45 -26.14
C ASP A 302 -3.65 -36.79 -26.11
N ASN A 303 -4.49 -35.75 -26.00
CA ASN A 303 -5.96 -35.81 -26.09
C ASN A 303 -6.65 -36.66 -25.01
N LEU A 304 -5.98 -36.89 -23.88
CA LEU A 304 -6.62 -37.46 -22.69
C LEU A 304 -7.53 -36.43 -22.01
N ALA A 305 -8.66 -36.89 -21.48
CA ALA A 305 -9.46 -36.10 -20.55
C ALA A 305 -8.80 -36.17 -19.16
N VAL A 306 -8.23 -35.05 -18.72
CA VAL A 306 -7.41 -34.98 -17.51
C VAL A 306 -7.93 -33.87 -16.60
N GLU A 307 -8.08 -34.19 -15.32
CA GLU A 307 -8.34 -33.22 -14.26
C GLU A 307 -7.18 -33.24 -13.26
N THR A 308 -6.69 -32.06 -12.88
CA THR A 308 -5.64 -31.91 -11.86
C THR A 308 -6.18 -31.15 -10.65
N GLU A 309 -5.77 -31.57 -9.44
CA GLU A 309 -6.20 -30.98 -8.15
C GLU A 309 -7.72 -30.76 -7.96
N ARG A 310 -8.57 -31.64 -8.52
CA ARG A 310 -10.03 -31.48 -8.43
C ARG A 310 -10.58 -32.04 -7.12
N GLU A 311 -11.46 -31.26 -6.47
CA GLU A 311 -12.25 -31.71 -5.31
C GLU A 311 -13.56 -32.36 -5.76
N ILE A 312 -13.95 -33.47 -5.13
CA ILE A 312 -15.31 -33.99 -5.20
C ILE A 312 -16.12 -33.41 -4.04
N VAL A 313 -17.19 -32.69 -4.36
CA VAL A 313 -18.12 -32.15 -3.37
C VAL A 313 -19.11 -33.25 -2.98
N ILE A 314 -19.08 -33.66 -1.72
CA ILE A 314 -20.02 -34.64 -1.15
C ILE A 314 -21.06 -33.88 -0.34
N GLY A 315 -22.35 -34.02 -0.69
CA GLY A 315 -23.45 -33.39 0.05
C GLY A 315 -23.56 -33.96 1.47
N GLY A 316 -23.58 -33.08 2.48
CA GLY A 316 -23.86 -33.46 3.88
C GLY A 316 -22.66 -33.87 4.73
N HIS A 317 -21.42 -33.82 4.22
CA HIS A 317 -20.21 -34.13 4.99
C HIS A 317 -19.21 -32.96 5.02
N THR A 318 -18.41 -32.89 6.08
CA THR A 318 -17.27 -31.97 6.17
C THR A 318 -16.31 -32.26 5.01
N GLN A 319 -15.90 -31.21 4.30
CA GLN A 319 -15.00 -31.30 3.14
C GLN A 319 -13.80 -32.21 3.45
N ARG A 320 -13.64 -33.31 2.69
CA ARG A 320 -12.42 -34.11 2.77
C ARG A 320 -11.28 -33.30 2.14
N VAL A 321 -10.20 -33.14 2.91
CA VAL A 321 -9.05 -32.29 2.52
C VAL A 321 -8.18 -32.93 1.44
N TYR A 322 -8.20 -34.26 1.33
CA TYR A 322 -7.36 -35.02 0.41
C TYR A 322 -7.83 -34.93 -1.05
N LYS A 323 -6.87 -34.73 -1.97
CA LYS A 323 -7.08 -34.63 -3.41
C LYS A 323 -5.91 -35.31 -4.12
N PRO A 324 -6.18 -36.16 -5.13
CA PRO A 324 -5.12 -36.71 -5.96
C PRO A 324 -4.50 -35.63 -6.84
N ASP A 325 -3.23 -35.81 -7.20
CA ASP A 325 -2.50 -34.84 -8.03
C ASP A 325 -3.04 -34.79 -9.47
N ARG A 326 -3.42 -35.94 -10.05
CA ARG A 326 -3.94 -36.06 -11.41
C ARG A 326 -4.98 -37.16 -11.52
N ILE A 327 -6.02 -36.95 -12.33
CA ILE A 327 -7.06 -37.93 -12.64
C ILE A 327 -7.17 -37.99 -14.16
N VAL A 328 -7.08 -39.20 -14.71
CA VAL A 328 -7.16 -39.46 -16.15
C VAL A 328 -8.40 -40.28 -16.42
N PHE A 329 -9.24 -39.79 -17.33
CA PHE A 329 -10.42 -40.50 -17.81
C PHE A 329 -10.12 -41.17 -19.14
N GLY A 330 -10.27 -42.49 -19.16
CA GLY A 330 -10.20 -43.30 -20.36
C GLY A 330 -11.44 -43.13 -21.26
N PRO A 331 -11.39 -43.68 -22.49
CA PRO A 331 -12.52 -43.65 -23.40
C PRO A 331 -13.68 -44.52 -22.88
N GLY A 332 -14.91 -44.05 -23.07
CA GLY A 332 -16.14 -44.79 -22.74
C GLY A 332 -17.38 -43.94 -22.99
N ALA A 333 -18.49 -44.56 -23.41
CA ALA A 333 -19.73 -43.85 -23.76
C ALA A 333 -20.58 -43.50 -22.52
N SER A 334 -20.41 -44.26 -21.44
CA SER A 334 -21.07 -44.08 -20.14
C SER A 334 -20.03 -44.06 -19.02
N ARG A 335 -20.40 -43.57 -17.83
CA ARG A 335 -19.49 -43.57 -16.65
C ARG A 335 -19.06 -44.98 -16.26
N ALA A 336 -19.93 -45.98 -16.41
CA ALA A 336 -19.62 -47.37 -16.09
C ALA A 336 -18.53 -47.95 -17.01
N GLU A 337 -18.51 -47.53 -18.28
CA GLU A 337 -17.52 -47.96 -19.27
C GLU A 337 -16.21 -47.17 -19.25
N GLN A 338 -16.18 -46.01 -18.57
CA GLN A 338 -14.99 -45.17 -18.49
C GLN A 338 -14.05 -45.66 -17.38
N THR A 339 -12.80 -45.95 -17.74
CA THR A 339 -11.73 -46.16 -16.76
C THR A 339 -11.30 -44.83 -16.15
N VAL A 340 -11.23 -44.76 -14.82
CA VAL A 340 -10.69 -43.60 -14.09
C VAL A 340 -9.39 -43.99 -13.40
N THR A 341 -8.28 -43.39 -13.81
CA THR A 341 -6.99 -43.61 -13.16
C THR A 341 -6.56 -42.37 -12.40
N MET A 342 -6.36 -42.50 -11.09
CA MET A 342 -5.87 -41.44 -10.22
C MET A 342 -4.37 -41.62 -9.99
N LEU A 343 -3.60 -40.55 -10.08
CA LEU A 343 -2.16 -40.53 -9.91
C LEU A 343 -1.77 -39.58 -8.78
N ASP A 344 -0.88 -40.03 -7.91
CA ASP A 344 -0.24 -39.23 -6.87
C ASP A 344 1.28 -39.29 -6.98
N PHE A 345 1.94 -38.14 -6.81
CA PHE A 345 3.39 -38.04 -6.83
C PHE A 345 3.87 -37.72 -5.41
N LYS A 346 4.70 -38.58 -4.83
CA LYS A 346 5.14 -38.48 -3.43
C LYS A 346 6.65 -38.50 -3.32
N LEU A 347 7.15 -37.93 -2.23
CA LEU A 347 8.53 -38.12 -1.81
C LEU A 347 8.68 -39.50 -1.15
N PRO A 348 9.85 -40.15 -1.29
CA PRO A 348 10.16 -41.34 -0.52
C PRO A 348 10.35 -40.98 0.96
N PRO A 349 10.19 -41.94 1.88
CA PRO A 349 9.85 -43.34 1.64
C PRO A 349 8.35 -43.57 1.39
N PRO A 350 7.99 -44.69 0.74
CA PRO A 350 6.61 -45.15 0.68
C PRO A 350 5.98 -45.30 2.06
N GLN A 351 4.73 -44.86 2.20
CA GLN A 351 3.95 -44.98 3.43
C GLN A 351 2.57 -45.53 3.12
N ASP A 352 2.07 -46.43 3.98
CA ASP A 352 0.75 -47.04 3.83
C ASP A 352 -0.38 -46.01 3.74
N ILE A 353 -0.21 -44.87 4.42
CA ILE A 353 -1.18 -43.77 4.39
C ILE A 353 -1.38 -43.20 2.97
N HIS A 354 -0.38 -43.28 2.09
CA HIS A 354 -0.51 -42.81 0.70
C HIS A 354 -1.51 -43.68 -0.07
N THR A 355 -1.35 -45.00 0.04
CA THR A 355 -2.23 -46.01 -0.56
C THR A 355 -3.65 -45.91 -0.01
N ILE A 356 -3.79 -45.77 1.31
CA ILE A 356 -5.11 -45.66 1.98
C ILE A 356 -5.86 -44.42 1.49
N ARG A 357 -5.20 -43.26 1.45
CA ARG A 357 -5.83 -42.00 1.00
C ARG A 357 -6.31 -42.07 -0.45
N LEU A 358 -5.48 -42.60 -1.34
CA LEU A 358 -5.82 -42.72 -2.76
C LEU A 358 -6.98 -43.72 -2.97
N ARG A 359 -6.95 -44.86 -2.27
CA ARG A 359 -8.03 -45.86 -2.30
C ARG A 359 -9.35 -45.31 -1.77
N ASP A 360 -9.31 -44.55 -0.68
CA ASP A 360 -10.51 -43.93 -0.09
C ASP A 360 -11.10 -42.85 -0.98
N TYR A 361 -10.27 -42.12 -1.74
CA TYR A 361 -10.74 -41.20 -2.77
C TYR A 361 -11.36 -41.96 -3.95
N GLY A 362 -10.78 -43.09 -4.37
CA GLY A 362 -11.33 -43.94 -5.42
C GLY A 362 -12.73 -44.49 -5.14
N LYS A 363 -13.08 -44.72 -3.87
CA LYS A 363 -14.46 -45.11 -3.49
C LYS A 363 -15.49 -44.08 -3.91
N LEU A 364 -15.14 -42.79 -3.88
CA LEU A 364 -16.04 -41.71 -4.30
C LEU A 364 -16.34 -41.77 -5.80
N PHE A 365 -15.37 -42.14 -6.64
CA PHE A 365 -15.62 -42.36 -8.07
C PHE A 365 -16.53 -43.55 -8.32
N ARG A 366 -16.42 -44.61 -7.51
CA ARG A 366 -17.35 -45.74 -7.57
C ARG A 366 -18.78 -45.31 -7.21
N GLU A 367 -18.95 -44.49 -6.19
CA GLU A 367 -20.24 -43.90 -5.82
C GLU A 367 -20.82 -42.98 -6.93
N LEU A 368 -19.96 -42.35 -7.74
CA LEU A 368 -20.36 -41.53 -8.89
C LEU A 368 -20.75 -42.34 -10.14
N GLY A 369 -20.64 -43.67 -10.09
CA GLY A 369 -21.03 -44.60 -11.16
C GLY A 369 -19.90 -45.07 -12.08
N TYR A 370 -18.64 -44.94 -11.67
CA TYR A 370 -17.49 -45.50 -12.39
C TYR A 370 -17.15 -46.90 -11.87
N GLU A 371 -17.11 -47.91 -12.74
CA GLU A 371 -16.83 -49.30 -12.33
C GLU A 371 -15.32 -49.59 -12.28
N ASP A 372 -14.56 -49.12 -13.28
CA ASP A 372 -13.11 -49.33 -13.38
C ASP A 372 -12.33 -48.12 -12.83
N VAL A 373 -12.03 -48.15 -11.53
CA VAL A 373 -11.27 -47.10 -10.83
C VAL A 373 -9.93 -47.65 -10.35
N ARG A 374 -8.83 -47.03 -10.79
CA ARG A 374 -7.44 -47.44 -10.53
C ARG A 374 -6.65 -46.32 -9.84
N GLY A 375 -5.70 -46.68 -8.98
CA GLY A 375 -4.80 -45.73 -8.32
C GLY A 375 -3.33 -46.06 -8.63
N ILE A 376 -2.52 -45.03 -8.88
CA ILE A 376 -1.08 -45.15 -9.11
C ILE A 376 -0.36 -44.11 -8.25
N ILE A 377 0.69 -44.53 -7.56
CA ILE A 377 1.55 -43.64 -6.80
C ILE A 377 2.97 -43.75 -7.35
N TYR A 378 3.55 -42.61 -7.68
CA TYR A 378 4.95 -42.51 -8.07
C TYR A 378 5.76 -41.88 -6.95
N TYR A 379 6.85 -42.54 -6.56
CA TYR A 379 7.80 -42.00 -5.60
C TYR A 379 8.99 -41.37 -6.33
N PHE A 380 9.22 -40.08 -6.06
CA PHE A 380 10.40 -39.36 -6.56
C PHE A 380 11.67 -40.06 -6.08
N GLU A 381 12.76 -39.90 -6.84
CA GLU A 381 14.11 -40.47 -6.56
C GLU A 381 14.20 -41.99 -6.66
N SER A 382 13.34 -42.76 -5.98
CA SER A 382 13.32 -44.23 -6.09
C SER A 382 12.81 -44.70 -7.45
N GLY A 383 11.98 -43.89 -8.12
CA GLY A 383 11.34 -44.25 -9.39
C GLY A 383 10.32 -45.38 -9.25
N GLU A 384 9.96 -45.74 -8.02
CA GLU A 384 9.02 -46.80 -7.70
C GLU A 384 7.60 -46.36 -8.08
N VAL A 385 6.88 -47.26 -8.77
CA VAL A 385 5.49 -47.08 -9.18
C VAL A 385 4.65 -48.15 -8.50
N VAL A 386 3.76 -47.73 -7.61
CA VAL A 386 2.86 -48.60 -6.84
C VAL A 386 1.44 -48.45 -7.37
N GLU A 387 0.79 -49.57 -7.70
CA GLU A 387 -0.63 -49.63 -8.07
C GLU A 387 -1.49 -49.97 -6.84
N VAL A 388 -2.63 -49.29 -6.67
CA VAL A 388 -3.42 -49.22 -5.41
C VAL A 388 -4.81 -49.83 -5.50
#